data_AF-A0A2G9Y0L5-F1
#
_entry.id   AF-A0A2G9Y0L5-F1
#
_cell.length_a   1.000
_cell.length_b   1.000
_cell.length_c   1.000
_cell.angle_alpha   90.00
_cell.angle_beta   90.00
_cell.angle_gamma   90.00
#
_symmetry.space_group_name_H-M   'P 1'
#
loop_
_entity.id
_entity.type
_entity.pdbx_description
1 polymer ?
#
loop_
_entity_poly.entity_id
_entity_poly.type
_entity_poly.pdbx_seq_one_letter_code
_entity_poly.pdbx_strand_id
1 'polypeptide(L)'
;MKSGGIKVELQLLRNNASAFKKSAERSLERRPLPNGQIESLIVPAVVNLAFSIELYLKFLLTKNKKQCRGHKLLDLFNSLDSTVKQEIIKLTEYDEEEFKILLSKHTEAFVEWRYFYERNENINVNIEFMKKLIDCVESIVNRS
;
A
#
# COMPACT_ATOMS: atom_id res chain seq x y z
N MET A 1 25.94 -7.85 7.49
CA MET A 1 25.36 -7.50 6.17
C MET A 1 26.25 -6.42 5.56
N LYS A 2 26.90 -6.67 4.40
CA LYS A 2 27.77 -5.68 3.76
C LYS A 2 26.94 -4.45 3.36
N SER A 3 27.43 -3.24 3.61
CA SER A 3 26.73 -1.95 3.40
C SER A 3 26.19 -1.74 1.98
N GLY A 4 26.75 -2.43 0.97
CA GLY A 4 26.21 -2.43 -0.40
C GLY A 4 24.89 -3.18 -0.55
N GLY A 5 24.61 -4.19 0.27
CA GLY A 5 23.39 -5.01 0.16
C GLY A 5 22.12 -4.24 0.53
N ILE A 6 22.16 -3.46 1.62
CA ILE A 6 20.99 -2.71 2.09
C ILE A 6 20.60 -1.58 1.14
N LYS A 7 21.58 -0.93 0.49
CA LYS A 7 21.31 0.13 -0.50
C LYS A 7 20.59 -0.42 -1.73
N VAL A 8 21.00 -1.59 -2.21
CA VAL A 8 20.34 -2.28 -3.33
C VAL A 8 18.93 -2.71 -2.95
N GLU A 9 18.74 -3.27 -1.75
CA GLU A 9 17.42 -3.66 -1.23
C GLU A 9 16.45 -2.48 -1.14
N LEU A 10 16.90 -1.34 -0.60
CA LEU A 10 16.10 -0.11 -0.53
C LEU A 10 15.71 0.40 -1.92
N GLN A 11 16.63 0.34 -2.89
CA GLN A 11 16.32 0.74 -4.27
C GLN A 11 15.27 -0.18 -4.92
N LEU A 12 15.37 -1.49 -4.69
CA LEU A 12 14.41 -2.47 -5.19
C LEU A 12 13.02 -2.26 -4.57
N LEU A 13 12.95 -2.07 -3.25
CA LEU A 13 11.70 -1.78 -2.55
C LEU A 13 11.02 -0.52 -3.12
N ARG A 14 11.77 0.58 -3.24
CA ARG A 14 11.27 1.86 -3.78
C ARG A 14 10.80 1.73 -5.23
N ASN A 15 11.62 1.13 -6.10
CA ASN A 15 11.29 1.00 -7.52
C ASN A 15 10.06 0.12 -7.76
N ASN A 16 10.00 -1.03 -7.07
CA ASN A 16 8.87 -1.94 -7.20
C ASN A 16 7.59 -1.32 -6.64
N ALA A 17 7.65 -0.66 -5.47
CA ALA A 17 6.50 0.06 -4.94
C ALA A 17 5.95 1.08 -5.95
N SER A 18 6.81 1.96 -6.48
CA SER A 18 6.40 2.93 -7.51
C SER A 18 5.82 2.27 -8.76
N ALA A 19 6.36 1.14 -9.20
CA ALA A 19 5.82 0.39 -10.34
C ALA A 19 4.42 -0.17 -10.07
N PHE A 20 4.20 -0.76 -8.88
CA PHE A 20 2.90 -1.28 -8.47
C PHE A 20 1.87 -0.16 -8.28
N LYS A 21 2.27 0.98 -7.70
CA LYS A 21 1.43 2.19 -7.66
C LYS A 21 0.93 2.58 -9.05
N LYS A 22 1.84 2.73 -10.02
CA LYS A 22 1.50 3.08 -11.41
C LYS A 22 0.58 2.05 -12.06
N SER A 23 0.79 0.76 -11.77
CA SER A 23 -0.08 -0.31 -12.24
C SER A 23 -1.50 -0.20 -11.66
N ALA A 24 -1.62 0.13 -10.37
CA ALA A 24 -2.91 0.40 -9.74
C ALA A 24 -3.62 1.60 -10.36
N GLU A 25 -2.91 2.71 -10.56
CA GLU A 25 -3.47 3.92 -11.18
C GLU A 25 -4.03 3.63 -12.58
N ARG A 26 -3.26 2.90 -13.40
CA ARG A 26 -3.72 2.44 -14.73
C ARG A 26 -4.95 1.55 -14.67
N SER A 27 -5.03 0.69 -13.66
CA SER A 27 -6.18 -0.20 -13.43
C SER A 27 -7.43 0.56 -12.99
N LEU A 28 -7.28 1.79 -12.46
CA LEU A 28 -8.37 2.66 -12.04
C LEU A 28 -8.75 3.69 -13.11
N GLU A 29 -8.09 3.70 -14.26
CA GLU A 29 -8.44 4.59 -15.37
C GLU A 29 -9.85 4.30 -15.87
N ARG A 30 -10.63 5.36 -16.07
CA ARG A 30 -11.97 5.25 -16.65
C ARG A 30 -11.87 5.05 -18.16
N ARG A 31 -11.88 3.79 -18.59
CA ARG A 31 -11.79 3.41 -20.01
C ARG A 31 -13.14 2.95 -20.54
N PRO A 32 -13.74 3.64 -21.53
CA PRO A 32 -14.99 3.19 -22.13
C PRO A 32 -14.75 1.97 -23.03
N LEU A 33 -15.68 1.02 -22.97
CA LEU A 33 -15.74 -0.15 -23.85
C LEU A 33 -16.67 0.13 -25.05
N PRO A 34 -16.53 -0.61 -26.17
CA PRO A 34 -17.39 -0.42 -27.36
C PRO A 34 -18.89 -0.53 -27.10
N ASN A 35 -19.30 -1.23 -26.03
CA ASN A 35 -20.68 -1.42 -25.62
C ASN A 35 -21.21 -0.29 -24.69
N GLY A 36 -20.44 0.78 -24.47
CA GLY A 36 -20.80 1.91 -23.60
C GLY A 36 -20.57 1.68 -22.11
N GLN A 37 -20.13 0.48 -21.69
CA GLN A 37 -19.72 0.22 -20.32
C GLN A 37 -18.32 0.81 -20.03
N ILE A 38 -17.98 0.91 -18.75
CA ILE A 38 -16.63 1.26 -18.31
C ILE A 38 -15.88 -0.02 -17.93
N GLU A 39 -14.66 -0.18 -18.43
CA GLU A 39 -13.76 -1.25 -18.03
C GLU A 39 -13.50 -1.18 -16.52
N SER A 40 -13.64 -2.31 -15.83
CA SER A 40 -13.38 -2.41 -14.40
C SER A 40 -12.27 -3.40 -14.13
N LEU A 41 -11.12 -2.88 -13.72
CA LEU A 41 -9.96 -3.65 -13.28
C LEU A 41 -9.76 -3.49 -11.75
N ILE A 42 -10.86 -3.55 -10.99
CA ILE A 42 -10.86 -3.25 -9.55
C ILE A 42 -10.01 -4.24 -8.74
N VAL A 43 -10.08 -5.54 -9.05
CA VAL A 43 -9.27 -6.57 -8.35
C VAL A 43 -7.76 -6.31 -8.51
N PRO A 44 -7.21 -6.20 -9.73
CA PRO A 44 -5.79 -5.88 -9.88
C PRO A 44 -5.45 -4.48 -9.35
N ALA A 45 -6.36 -3.50 -9.39
CA ALA A 45 -6.12 -2.20 -8.76
C ALA A 45 -5.87 -2.33 -7.25
N VAL A 46 -6.74 -3.03 -6.52
CA VAL A 46 -6.63 -3.20 -5.06
C VAL A 46 -5.38 -3.98 -4.69
N VAL A 47 -5.10 -5.08 -5.39
CA VAL A 47 -3.91 -5.91 -5.16
C VAL A 47 -2.64 -5.08 -5.35
N ASN A 48 -2.57 -4.28 -6.42
CA ASN A 48 -1.42 -3.42 -6.70
C ASN A 48 -1.27 -2.28 -5.68
N LEU A 49 -2.38 -1.67 -5.23
CA LEU A 49 -2.34 -0.67 -4.15
C LEU A 49 -1.80 -1.28 -2.86
N ALA A 50 -2.36 -2.40 -2.42
CA ALA A 50 -1.98 -3.07 -1.18
C ALA A 50 -0.51 -3.45 -1.19
N PHE A 51 -0.04 -4.05 -2.29
CA PHE A 51 1.36 -4.48 -2.39
C PHE A 51 2.32 -3.29 -2.47
N SER A 52 1.96 -2.21 -3.16
CA SER A 52 2.79 -1.00 -3.15
C SER A 52 2.91 -0.38 -1.75
N ILE A 53 1.82 -0.33 -0.98
CA ILE A 53 1.84 0.17 0.41
C ILE A 53 2.76 -0.73 1.25
N GLU A 54 2.62 -2.05 1.13
CA GLU A 54 3.47 -3.03 1.81
C GLU A 54 4.96 -2.76 1.53
N LEU A 55 5.35 -2.61 0.27
CA LEU A 55 6.73 -2.38 -0.13
C LEU A 55 7.27 -1.04 0.39
N TYR A 56 6.47 0.02 0.40
CA TYR A 56 6.87 1.29 0.98
C TYR A 56 7.02 1.24 2.50
N LEU A 57 6.13 0.55 3.22
CA LEU A 57 6.29 0.33 4.67
C LEU A 57 7.56 -0.49 4.96
N LYS A 58 7.83 -1.53 4.16
CA LYS A 58 9.06 -2.33 4.26
C LYS A 58 10.31 -1.50 3.96
N PHE A 59 10.25 -0.53 3.03
CA PHE A 59 11.35 0.41 2.80
C PHE A 59 11.67 1.18 4.08
N LEU A 60 10.67 1.77 4.74
CA LEU A 60 10.87 2.57 5.95
C LEU A 60 11.44 1.73 7.11
N LEU A 61 10.96 0.50 7.29
CA LEU A 61 11.50 -0.44 8.27
C LEU A 61 12.95 -0.81 7.97
N THR A 62 13.24 -1.17 6.72
CA THR A 62 14.58 -1.59 6.28
C THR A 62 15.58 -0.45 6.42
N LYS A 63 15.19 0.79 6.09
CA LYS A 63 16.02 1.98 6.26
C LYS A 63 16.43 2.18 7.72
N ASN A 64 15.53 1.90 8.66
CA ASN A 64 15.78 1.98 10.11
C ASN A 64 16.33 0.68 10.71
N LYS A 65 16.82 -0.25 9.86
CA LYS A 65 17.38 -1.56 10.24
C LYS A 65 16.42 -2.41 11.08
N LYS A 66 15.11 -2.19 10.96
CA LYS A 66 14.06 -3.00 11.57
C LYS A 66 13.71 -4.18 10.68
N GLN A 67 13.28 -5.27 11.31
CA GLN A 67 12.81 -6.45 10.58
C GLN A 67 11.50 -6.14 9.84
N CYS A 68 11.41 -6.56 8.58
CA CYS A 68 10.31 -6.26 7.65
C CYS A 68 9.51 -7.51 7.24
N ARG A 69 9.41 -8.52 8.12
CA ARG A 69 8.75 -9.80 7.81
C ARG A 69 7.22 -9.66 7.83
N GLY A 70 6.55 -10.53 7.06
CA GLY A 70 5.09 -10.54 6.91
C GLY A 70 4.57 -9.63 5.79
N HIS A 71 3.26 -9.61 5.61
CA HIS A 71 2.55 -8.84 4.58
C HIS A 71 1.38 -8.02 5.14
N LYS A 72 1.05 -8.16 6.42
CA LYS A 72 -0.08 -7.44 7.04
C LYS A 72 0.24 -5.96 7.18
N LEU A 73 -0.55 -5.10 6.56
CA LEU A 73 -0.27 -3.66 6.54
C LEU A 73 -0.28 -3.04 7.94
N LEU A 74 -1.20 -3.47 8.81
CA LEU A 74 -1.29 -2.97 10.18
C LEU A 74 -0.05 -3.33 11.01
N ASP A 75 0.47 -4.55 10.88
CA ASP A 75 1.65 -5.01 11.61
C ASP A 75 2.91 -4.27 11.16
N LEU A 76 3.06 -4.09 9.85
CA LEU A 76 4.15 -3.31 9.25
C LEU A 76 4.09 -1.85 9.72
N PHE A 77 2.91 -1.23 9.68
CA PHE A 77 2.70 0.12 10.17
C PHE A 77 3.04 0.24 11.66
N ASN A 78 2.53 -0.67 12.50
CA ASN A 78 2.76 -0.64 13.94
C ASN A 78 4.25 -0.75 14.32
N SER A 79 5.04 -1.44 13.48
CA SER A 79 6.48 -1.61 13.63
C SER A 79 7.31 -0.35 13.30
N LEU A 80 6.72 0.65 12.64
CA LEU A 80 7.38 1.92 12.36
C LEU A 80 7.63 2.72 13.65
N ASP A 81 8.61 3.62 13.58
CA ASP A 81 8.87 4.58 14.65
C ASP A 81 7.68 5.51 14.87
N SER A 82 7.46 5.95 16.11
CA SER A 82 6.33 6.79 16.49
C SER A 82 6.24 8.07 15.65
N THR A 83 7.37 8.73 15.40
CA THR A 83 7.46 9.93 14.56
C THR A 83 6.95 9.68 13.15
N VAL A 84 7.35 8.56 12.52
CA VAL A 84 6.93 8.21 11.16
C VAL A 84 5.45 7.84 11.12
N LYS A 85 4.94 7.09 12.11
CA LYS A 85 3.51 6.78 12.22
C LYS A 85 2.65 8.03 12.29
N GLN A 86 3.04 8.97 13.16
CA GLN A 86 2.33 10.23 13.35
C GLN A 86 2.39 11.13 12.10
N GLU A 87 3.53 11.14 11.39
CA GLU A 87 3.63 11.84 10.11
C GLU A 87 2.69 11.23 9.06
N ILE A 88 2.63 9.90 8.92
CA ILE A 88 1.71 9.22 7.99
C ILE A 88 0.26 9.58 8.30
N ILE A 89 -0.17 9.42 9.57
CA ILE A 89 -1.56 9.72 9.98
C ILE A 89 -1.91 11.16 9.64
N LYS A 90 -1.05 12.11 10.03
CA LYS A 90 -1.24 13.54 9.76
C LYS A 90 -1.36 13.84 8.26
N LEU A 91 -0.48 13.28 7.43
CA LEU A 91 -0.49 13.53 5.99
C LEU A 91 -1.71 12.93 5.30
N THR A 92 -2.30 11.86 5.84
CA THR A 92 -3.55 11.30 5.31
C THR A 92 -4.80 12.09 5.67
N GLU A 93 -4.68 13.08 6.57
CA GLU A 93 -5.78 13.93 7.05
C GLU A 93 -6.92 13.17 7.75
N TYR A 94 -6.65 11.94 8.20
CA TYR A 94 -7.55 11.19 9.07
C TYR A 94 -7.17 11.40 10.53
N ASP A 95 -8.15 11.32 11.43
CA ASP A 95 -7.83 11.14 12.85
C ASP A 95 -7.19 9.75 13.09
N GLU A 96 -6.50 9.60 14.23
CA GLU A 96 -5.75 8.38 14.52
C GLU A 96 -6.65 7.13 14.66
N GLU A 97 -7.87 7.29 15.19
CA GLU A 97 -8.81 6.17 15.35
C GLU A 97 -9.38 5.74 14.00
N GLU A 98 -9.85 6.69 13.20
CA GLU A 98 -10.35 6.44 11.84
C GLU A 98 -9.25 5.80 10.97
N PHE A 99 -8.03 6.35 11.00
CA PHE A 99 -6.90 5.80 10.26
C PHE A 99 -6.65 4.34 10.63
N LYS A 100 -6.63 4.01 11.93
CA LYS A 100 -6.39 2.62 12.39
C LYS A 100 -7.53 1.69 11.97
N ILE A 101 -8.78 2.14 12.07
CA ILE A 101 -9.95 1.36 11.61
C ILE A 101 -9.83 1.09 10.11
N LEU A 102 -9.55 2.12 9.31
CA LEU A 102 -9.38 1.98 7.86
C LEU A 102 -8.21 1.06 7.54
N LEU A 103 -7.04 1.24 8.14
CA LEU A 103 -5.88 0.38 7.92
C LEU A 103 -6.16 -1.07 8.30
N SER A 104 -6.86 -1.31 9.41
CA SER A 104 -7.20 -2.66 9.88
C SER A 104 -8.06 -3.42 8.87
N LYS A 105 -9.01 -2.74 8.21
CA LYS A 105 -9.87 -3.32 7.17
C LYS A 105 -9.10 -3.70 5.90
N HIS A 106 -7.92 -3.12 5.68
CA HIS A 106 -7.11 -3.36 4.48
C HIS A 106 -5.87 -4.21 4.77
N THR A 107 -5.72 -4.72 6.00
CA THR A 107 -4.48 -5.35 6.44
C THR A 107 -4.12 -6.62 5.65
N GLU A 108 -5.12 -7.38 5.21
CA GLU A 108 -4.96 -8.58 4.38
C GLU A 108 -5.40 -8.35 2.92
N ALA A 109 -5.61 -7.10 2.49
CA ALA A 109 -6.22 -6.80 1.19
C ALA A 109 -5.49 -7.48 0.01
N PHE A 110 -4.16 -7.59 0.08
CA PHE A 110 -3.36 -8.31 -0.92
C PHE A 110 -3.73 -9.81 -1.04
N VAL A 111 -4.04 -10.47 0.07
CA VAL A 111 -4.42 -11.88 0.09
C VAL A 111 -5.89 -12.04 -0.27
N GLU A 112 -6.77 -11.29 0.39
CA GLU A 112 -8.22 -11.45 0.26
C GLU A 112 -8.72 -11.16 -1.15
N TRP A 113 -8.18 -10.14 -1.81
CA TRP A 113 -8.63 -9.75 -3.14
C TRP A 113 -8.17 -10.72 -4.23
N ARG A 114 -7.06 -11.45 -4.03
CA ARG A 114 -6.61 -12.46 -4.99
C ARG A 114 -7.56 -13.66 -5.07
N TYR A 115 -8.23 -13.98 -3.96
CA TYR A 115 -9.19 -15.07 -3.86
C TYR A 115 -10.63 -14.56 -3.73
N PHE A 116 -10.90 -13.33 -4.19
CA PHE A 116 -12.22 -12.73 -4.14
C PHE A 116 -13.28 -13.60 -4.83
N TYR A 117 -12.93 -14.27 -5.93
CA TYR A 117 -13.83 -15.16 -6.66
C TYR A 117 -14.22 -16.43 -5.89
N GLU A 118 -13.49 -16.79 -4.84
CA GLU A 118 -13.79 -17.94 -3.96
C GLU A 118 -14.72 -17.54 -2.80
N ARG A 119 -14.95 -16.23 -2.60
CA ARG A 119 -15.76 -15.71 -1.50
C ARG A 119 -17.19 -15.43 -1.97
N ASN A 120 -18.16 -15.86 -1.16
CA ASN A 120 -19.58 -15.56 -1.35
C ASN A 120 -20.01 -14.24 -0.67
N GLU A 121 -19.03 -13.39 -0.30
CA GLU A 121 -19.25 -12.18 0.49
C GLU A 121 -18.83 -10.92 -0.28
N ASN A 122 -19.56 -9.83 -0.04
CA ASN A 122 -19.18 -8.52 -0.54
C ASN A 122 -17.99 -7.99 0.27
N ILE A 123 -16.79 -8.05 -0.30
CA ILE A 123 -15.62 -7.39 0.27
C ILE A 123 -15.69 -5.91 -0.10
N ASN A 124 -15.71 -5.03 0.90
CA ASN A 124 -15.63 -3.60 0.69
C ASN A 124 -14.18 -3.14 0.83
N VAL A 125 -13.74 -2.28 -0.10
CA VAL A 125 -12.42 -1.64 -0.10
C VAL A 125 -12.60 -0.13 -0.19
N ASN A 126 -11.87 0.61 0.64
CA ASN A 126 -11.80 2.05 0.57
C ASN A 126 -10.60 2.46 -0.31
N ILE A 127 -10.84 2.57 -1.63
CA ILE A 127 -9.81 2.97 -2.60
C ILE A 127 -9.26 4.36 -2.29
N GLU A 128 -10.09 5.29 -1.81
CA GLU A 128 -9.65 6.64 -1.46
C GLU A 128 -8.61 6.62 -0.34
N PHE A 129 -8.91 5.89 0.75
CA PHE A 129 -7.97 5.68 1.84
C PHE A 129 -6.66 5.07 1.36
N MET A 130 -6.73 4.00 0.55
CA MET A 130 -5.52 3.35 0.03
C MET A 130 -4.68 4.30 -0.84
N LYS A 131 -5.33 5.14 -1.67
CA LYS A 131 -4.65 6.17 -2.48
C LYS A 131 -4.03 7.27 -1.63
N LYS A 132 -4.71 7.75 -0.59
CA LYS A 132 -4.12 8.72 0.35
C LYS A 132 -2.91 8.11 1.07
N LEU A 133 -3.05 6.88 1.55
CA LEU A 133 -1.98 6.18 2.26
C LEU A 133 -0.74 5.97 1.39
N ILE A 134 -0.91 5.44 0.17
CA ILE A 134 0.22 5.20 -0.75
C ILE A 134 0.93 6.50 -1.13
N ASP A 135 0.19 7.59 -1.38
CA ASP A 135 0.76 8.92 -1.68
C ASP A 135 1.56 9.47 -0.51
N CYS A 136 1.04 9.34 0.72
CA CYS A 136 1.72 9.79 1.93
C CYS A 136 3.02 9.03 2.18
N VAL A 137 2.97 7.70 2.15
CA VAL A 137 4.16 6.88 2.42
C VAL A 137 5.20 7.06 1.31
N GLU A 138 4.78 7.15 0.03
CA GLU A 138 5.69 7.49 -1.08
C GLU A 138 6.38 8.84 -0.85
N SER A 139 5.65 9.87 -0.40
CA SER A 139 6.21 11.18 -0.12
C SER A 139 7.32 11.14 0.94
N ILE A 140 7.12 10.36 2.01
CA ILE A 140 8.12 10.15 3.08
C ILE A 140 9.32 9.37 2.55
N VAL A 141 9.09 8.34 1.72
CA VAL A 141 10.14 7.52 1.09
C VAL A 141 10.98 8.33 0.11
N ASN A 142 10.41 9.27 -0.61
CA ASN A 142 11.12 10.10 -1.59
C ASN A 142 11.98 11.20 -0.93
N ARG A 143 11.65 11.59 0.31
CA ARG A 143 12.47 12.51 1.14
C ARG A 143 13.56 11.79 1.95
N SER A 144 13.62 10.46 1.84
CA SER A 144 14.43 9.56 2.66
C SER A 144 15.74 9.12 2.03
#